data_AF-A0ABD5V2Q7-F1
#
_entry.id   AF-A0ABD5V2Q7-F1
#
_cell.length_a   1.000
_cell.length_b   1.000
_cell.length_c   1.000
_cell.angle_alpha   90.00
_cell.angle_beta   90.00
_cell.angle_gamma   90.00
#
_symmetry.space_group_name_H-M   'P 1'
#
loop_
_entity.id
_entity.type
_entity.pdbx_description
1 polymer ?
#
loop_
_entity_poly.entity_id
_entity_poly.type
_entity_poly.pdbx_seq_one_letter_code
_entity_poly.pdbx_strand_id
1 'polypeptide(L)'
;MTRTSQSVTPDGVGQDSEGPATVLLRGPSEETWGPIWDQRDPRTMNVLAITTRLDPLEWIDACETQLGELPVKTGAIRIGTRIDPAVPSERRSHEGVDLPLTAVERPSDLDELYTAINLYITEWLHTDQQTVIWLESLTPVIEHVGAKRTISFVESLAERLRMTGAIAYVRVDPRDHDDHTLSLVGDAFDRVVEVESSGPSVATDTREESVLRTLRTAEGPVSVETIAGRVAASENARHPEGREPANARLVEIDLYHACLPKLADRGIVSVEWDRRLVKLALEPARVDALLERRDGSER
;
A
#
# COMPACT_ATOMS: atom_id res chain seq x y z
N MET A 1 -1.63 20.69 31.32
CA MET A 1 -2.88 19.94 31.05
C MET A 1 -2.67 19.18 29.77
N THR A 2 -2.21 17.94 29.92
CA THR A 2 -1.70 17.08 28.85
C THR A 2 -2.89 16.36 28.21
N ARG A 3 -3.11 16.58 26.92
CA ARG A 3 -4.19 15.94 26.16
C ARG A 3 -3.68 14.61 25.63
N THR A 4 -4.19 13.53 26.21
CA THR A 4 -3.89 12.14 25.88
C THR A 4 -4.22 11.84 24.42
N SER A 5 -3.22 11.41 23.65
CA SER A 5 -3.43 10.80 22.34
C SER A 5 -4.19 9.49 22.54
N GLN A 6 -5.41 9.40 22.01
CA GLN A 6 -6.11 8.12 21.90
C GLN A 6 -5.40 7.30 20.83
N SER A 7 -4.57 6.37 21.28
CA SER A 7 -4.23 5.16 20.54
C SER A 7 -5.54 4.45 20.20
N VAL A 8 -5.78 4.16 18.92
CA VAL A 8 -6.84 3.24 18.51
C VAL A 8 -6.37 1.85 18.87
N THR A 9 -6.54 1.48 20.13
CA THR A 9 -6.58 0.10 20.58
C THR A 9 -7.82 -0.56 19.98
N PRO A 10 -7.72 -1.68 19.25
CA PRO A 10 -8.84 -2.60 19.14
C PRO A 10 -8.94 -3.35 20.48
N ASP A 11 -9.32 -2.63 21.52
CA ASP A 11 -9.63 -3.22 22.83
C ASP A 11 -10.99 -3.90 22.68
N GLY A 12 -10.96 -5.21 22.49
CA GLY A 12 -12.15 -6.01 22.24
C GLY A 12 -11.88 -7.44 21.79
N VAL A 13 -10.75 -8.05 22.17
CA VAL A 13 -10.65 -9.52 22.15
C VAL A 13 -11.13 -10.03 23.50
N GLY A 14 -12.44 -9.91 23.71
CA GLY A 14 -13.15 -10.67 24.72
C GLY A 14 -13.10 -12.14 24.34
N GLN A 15 -12.72 -12.96 25.32
CA GLN A 15 -12.82 -14.41 25.27
C GLN A 15 -14.26 -14.79 24.88
N ASP A 16 -14.40 -15.69 23.91
CA ASP A 16 -15.63 -16.25 23.30
C ASP A 16 -16.18 -15.53 22.03
N SER A 17 -15.49 -15.69 20.90
CA SER A 17 -16.06 -15.99 19.57
C SER A 17 -14.90 -16.16 18.56
N GLU A 18 -14.98 -17.12 17.66
CA GLU A 18 -14.02 -17.35 16.56
C GLU A 18 -13.69 -16.02 15.85
N GLY A 19 -12.41 -15.63 15.82
CA GLY A 19 -11.98 -14.34 15.26
C GLY A 19 -12.28 -14.21 13.75
N PRO A 20 -12.24 -12.99 13.16
CA PRO A 20 -12.52 -12.82 11.74
C PRO A 20 -11.48 -13.56 10.91
N ALA A 21 -11.94 -14.39 9.97
CA ALA A 21 -11.07 -15.09 9.05
C ALA A 21 -10.62 -14.16 7.90
N THR A 22 -11.43 -13.15 7.59
CA THR A 22 -11.17 -12.17 6.54
C THR A 22 -11.38 -10.74 7.03
N VAL A 23 -10.41 -9.87 6.76
CA VAL A 23 -10.45 -8.45 7.12
C VAL A 23 -10.14 -7.62 5.89
N LEU A 24 -11.09 -6.77 5.48
CA LEU A 24 -10.89 -5.78 4.43
C LEU A 24 -10.36 -4.47 5.04
N LEU A 25 -9.22 -4.01 4.53
CA LEU A 25 -8.59 -2.76 4.86
C LEU A 25 -8.86 -1.76 3.74
N ARG A 26 -9.67 -0.74 4.03
CA ARG A 26 -9.98 0.34 3.10
C ARG A 26 -9.06 1.51 3.37
N GLY A 27 -8.23 1.88 2.40
CA GLY A 27 -7.29 2.97 2.55
C GLY A 27 -6.43 3.18 1.30
N PRO A 28 -5.79 4.35 1.14
CA PRO A 28 -5.04 4.68 -0.06
C PRO A 28 -3.91 3.66 -0.32
N SER A 29 -3.79 3.25 -1.58
CA SER A 29 -2.77 2.32 -2.08
C SER A 29 -1.34 2.86 -1.98
N GLU A 30 -1.19 4.18 -2.00
CA GLU A 30 0.09 4.91 -1.95
C GLU A 30 0.71 4.90 -0.54
N GLU A 31 -0.10 4.70 0.50
CA GLU A 31 0.42 4.54 1.84
C GLU A 31 0.98 3.12 1.95
N THR A 32 2.30 3.03 2.13
CA THR A 32 3.01 1.80 2.47
C THR A 32 2.59 1.39 3.87
N TRP A 33 1.35 0.92 4.00
CA TRP A 33 1.01 0.01 5.07
C TRP A 33 1.82 -1.24 4.77
N GLY A 34 2.96 -1.37 5.45
CA GLY A 34 3.34 -2.70 5.87
C GLY A 34 2.11 -3.33 6.56
N PRO A 35 1.98 -4.66 6.58
CA PRO A 35 1.02 -5.35 7.40
C PRO A 35 0.84 -4.70 8.77
N ILE A 36 -0.25 -5.05 9.45
CA ILE A 36 -0.52 -4.66 10.83
C ILE A 36 0.48 -5.40 11.76
N TRP A 37 1.78 -5.26 11.48
CA TRP A 37 2.94 -5.84 12.13
C TRP A 37 3.10 -5.30 13.54
N ASP A 38 2.55 -4.12 13.83
CA ASP A 38 2.72 -3.40 15.09
C ASP A 38 2.21 -4.13 16.33
N GLN A 39 1.65 -5.33 16.20
CA GLN A 39 1.06 -6.07 17.32
C GLN A 39 1.33 -7.58 17.34
N ARG A 40 2.13 -8.15 16.42
CA ARG A 40 2.37 -9.60 16.39
C ARG A 40 3.85 -9.95 16.41
N ASP A 41 4.19 -10.89 17.27
CA ASP A 41 5.55 -11.45 17.36
C ASP A 41 5.82 -12.31 16.10
N PRO A 42 6.82 -11.98 15.26
CA PRO A 42 7.19 -12.78 14.08
C PRO A 42 7.39 -14.26 14.38
N ARG A 43 7.87 -14.60 15.57
CA ARG A 43 8.12 -15.99 15.99
C ARG A 43 6.86 -16.80 16.24
N THR A 44 5.71 -16.13 16.25
CA THR A 44 4.40 -16.73 16.53
C THR A 44 3.53 -16.90 15.28
N MET A 45 4.07 -16.60 14.10
CA MET A 45 3.29 -16.57 12.86
C MET A 45 4.05 -17.05 11.62
N ASN A 46 3.27 -17.47 10.63
CA ASN A 46 3.69 -17.60 9.24
C ASN A 46 3.01 -16.52 8.41
N VAL A 47 3.68 -16.00 7.40
CA VAL A 47 3.12 -14.95 6.55
C VAL A 47 3.19 -15.32 5.07
N LEU A 48 2.04 -15.28 4.42
CA LEU A 48 1.89 -15.41 2.97
C LEU A 48 1.56 -14.04 2.38
N ALA A 49 2.48 -13.46 1.62
CA ALA A 49 2.23 -12.24 0.87
C ALA A 49 1.66 -12.54 -0.52
N ILE A 50 0.64 -11.79 -0.93
CA ILE A 50 0.06 -11.84 -2.26
C ILE A 50 0.22 -10.45 -2.85
N THR A 51 1.18 -10.30 -3.74
CA THR A 51 1.52 -9.02 -4.37
C THR A 51 1.00 -8.94 -5.80
N THR A 52 0.66 -7.73 -6.21
CA THR A 52 0.16 -7.39 -7.55
C THR A 52 1.11 -6.43 -8.25
N ARG A 53 1.56 -5.40 -7.53
CA ARG A 53 2.45 -4.35 -8.04
C ARG A 53 3.82 -4.42 -7.40
N LEU A 54 3.88 -4.69 -6.10
CA LEU A 54 5.12 -4.75 -5.35
C LEU A 54 5.97 -5.97 -5.72
N ASP A 55 7.29 -5.80 -5.83
CA ASP A 55 8.17 -6.96 -5.94
C ASP A 55 8.10 -7.76 -4.63
N PRO A 56 7.81 -9.07 -4.67
CA PRO A 56 7.82 -9.92 -3.49
C PRO A 56 9.09 -9.78 -2.63
N LEU A 57 10.25 -9.57 -3.23
CA LEU A 57 11.50 -9.40 -2.49
C LEU A 57 11.55 -8.07 -1.73
N GLU A 58 11.11 -6.98 -2.35
CA GLU A 58 10.99 -5.68 -1.68
C GLU A 58 10.00 -5.75 -0.52
N TRP A 59 8.92 -6.54 -0.66
CA TRP A 59 7.98 -6.77 0.44
C TRP A 59 8.61 -7.52 1.61
N ILE A 60 9.48 -8.52 1.33
CA ILE A 60 10.19 -9.30 2.37
C ILE A 60 11.22 -8.43 3.09
N ASP A 61 11.99 -7.64 2.34
CA ASP A 61 12.97 -6.72 2.92
C ASP A 61 12.28 -5.68 3.82
N ALA A 62 11.12 -5.16 3.37
CA ALA A 62 10.29 -4.26 4.17
C ALA A 62 9.70 -4.95 5.41
N CYS A 63 9.27 -6.21 5.28
CA CYS A 63 8.79 -7.05 6.39
C CYS A 63 9.87 -7.20 7.47
N GLU A 64 11.07 -7.64 7.10
CA GLU A 64 12.19 -7.83 8.02
C GLU A 64 12.60 -6.51 8.67
N THR A 65 12.72 -5.44 7.89
CA THR A 65 13.06 -4.11 8.40
C THR A 65 12.06 -3.62 9.43
N GLN A 66 10.77 -3.89 9.22
CA GLN A 66 9.70 -3.41 10.10
C GLN A 66 9.53 -4.27 11.36
N LEU A 67 9.70 -5.58 11.26
CA LEU A 67 9.57 -6.50 12.40
C LEU A 67 10.86 -6.70 13.20
N GLY A 68 12.00 -6.35 12.60
CA GLY A 68 13.32 -6.66 13.13
C GLY A 68 13.79 -8.10 12.86
N GLU A 69 12.89 -9.03 12.56
CA GLU A 69 13.20 -10.40 12.12
C GLU A 69 12.06 -10.98 11.26
N LEU A 70 12.38 -12.00 10.46
CA LEU A 70 11.39 -12.66 9.62
C LEU A 70 10.45 -13.61 10.40
N PRO A 71 9.19 -13.75 9.97
CA PRO A 71 8.28 -14.78 10.46
C PRO A 71 8.84 -16.20 10.29
N VAL A 72 8.32 -17.15 11.09
CA VAL A 72 8.77 -18.56 11.11
C VAL A 72 8.77 -19.19 9.72
N LYS A 73 7.72 -18.93 8.95
CA LYS A 73 7.69 -19.18 7.51
C LYS A 73 7.21 -17.93 6.80
N THR A 74 7.86 -17.63 5.68
CA THR A 74 7.46 -16.56 4.77
C THR A 74 7.33 -17.15 3.37
N GLY A 75 6.27 -16.78 2.66
CA GLY A 75 6.04 -17.18 1.28
C GLY A 75 5.40 -16.04 0.50
N ALA A 76 5.52 -16.07 -0.82
CA ALA A 76 4.95 -15.02 -1.66
C ALA A 76 4.25 -15.59 -2.91
N ILE A 77 3.13 -14.98 -3.27
CA ILE A 77 2.40 -15.18 -4.51
C ILE A 77 2.41 -13.86 -5.29
N ARG A 78 2.89 -13.86 -6.52
CA ARG A 78 2.87 -12.70 -7.41
C ARG A 78 1.80 -12.87 -8.48
N ILE A 79 0.87 -11.92 -8.56
CA ILE A 79 -0.23 -11.92 -9.54
C ILE A 79 0.15 -11.06 -10.75
N GLY A 80 -0.15 -11.52 -11.97
CA GLY A 80 -0.07 -10.70 -13.19
C GLY A 80 1.34 -10.57 -13.77
N THR A 81 2.32 -11.29 -13.23
CA THR A 81 3.67 -11.37 -13.80
C THR A 81 4.00 -12.83 -14.06
N ARG A 82 4.41 -13.14 -15.29
CA ARG A 82 5.00 -14.43 -15.61
C ARG A 82 6.37 -14.54 -14.96
N ILE A 83 6.55 -15.45 -14.02
CA ILE A 83 7.90 -15.82 -13.58
C ILE A 83 8.52 -16.64 -14.69
N ASP A 84 9.64 -16.18 -15.23
CA ASP A 84 10.36 -16.90 -16.27
C ASP A 84 10.96 -18.18 -15.66
N PRO A 85 10.58 -19.39 -16.12
CA PRO A 85 11.05 -20.65 -15.55
C PRO A 85 12.57 -20.87 -15.72
N ALA A 86 13.23 -20.08 -16.58
CA ALA A 86 14.69 -20.09 -16.72
C ALA A 86 15.41 -19.32 -15.60
N VAL A 87 14.68 -18.50 -14.83
CA VAL A 87 15.19 -17.86 -13.62
C VAL A 87 14.85 -18.79 -12.46
N PRO A 88 15.82 -19.27 -11.66
CA PRO A 88 15.53 -20.11 -10.51
C PRO A 88 14.46 -19.44 -9.66
N SER A 89 13.39 -20.17 -9.33
CA SER A 89 12.35 -19.78 -8.39
C SER A 89 12.90 -19.46 -6.99
N GLU A 90 14.16 -19.83 -6.75
CA GLU A 90 15.01 -19.47 -5.62
C GLU A 90 15.75 -18.14 -5.91
N ARG A 91 15.04 -17.01 -5.83
CA ARG A 91 15.76 -15.72 -5.73
C ARG A 91 16.19 -15.53 -4.28
N ARG A 92 17.47 -15.75 -4.03
CA ARG A 92 18.10 -15.51 -2.72
C ARG A 92 18.01 -14.01 -2.38
N SER A 93 17.21 -13.64 -1.38
CA SER A 93 17.37 -12.36 -0.68
C SER A 93 18.69 -12.36 0.10
N HIS A 94 19.16 -11.17 0.51
CA HIS A 94 20.31 -11.04 1.41
C HIS A 94 20.09 -11.97 2.63
N GLU A 95 21.11 -12.75 2.99
CA GLU A 95 21.10 -13.81 4.03
C GLU A 95 20.43 -15.17 3.71
N GLY A 96 20.15 -15.51 2.44
CA GLY A 96 20.08 -16.92 2.05
C GLY A 96 18.87 -17.72 2.57
N VAL A 97 17.76 -17.03 2.83
CA VAL A 97 16.47 -17.67 3.13
C VAL A 97 15.85 -18.20 1.84
N ASP A 98 15.54 -19.50 1.81
CA ASP A 98 14.79 -20.12 0.72
C ASP A 98 13.33 -19.68 0.83
N LEU A 99 12.93 -18.76 -0.05
CA LEU A 99 11.59 -18.20 -0.08
C LEU A 99 10.79 -18.82 -1.23
N PRO A 100 9.79 -19.67 -0.91
CA PRO A 100 8.90 -20.18 -1.94
C PRO A 100 8.13 -18.99 -2.57
N LEU A 101 8.37 -18.79 -3.87
CA LEU A 101 7.71 -17.79 -4.69
C LEU A 101 6.87 -18.48 -5.77
N THR A 102 5.57 -18.20 -5.76
CA THR A 102 4.62 -18.71 -6.74
C THR A 102 4.13 -17.57 -7.64
N ALA A 103 4.06 -17.78 -8.95
CA ALA A 103 3.38 -16.84 -9.84
C ALA A 103 1.99 -17.34 -10.19
N VAL A 104 1.06 -16.39 -10.25
CA VAL A 104 -0.25 -16.54 -10.89
C VAL A 104 -0.22 -15.61 -12.09
N GLU A 105 -0.19 -16.18 -13.30
CA GLU A 105 0.10 -15.38 -14.51
C GLU A 105 -0.99 -14.34 -14.79
N ARG A 106 -2.26 -14.64 -14.42
CA ARG A 106 -3.41 -13.81 -14.76
C ARG A 106 -4.19 -13.40 -13.50
N PRO A 107 -4.45 -12.10 -13.28
CA PRO A 107 -5.34 -11.65 -12.19
C PRO A 107 -6.78 -12.16 -12.32
N SER A 108 -7.15 -12.65 -13.50
CA SER A 108 -8.46 -13.24 -13.78
C SER A 108 -8.57 -14.72 -13.41
N ASP A 109 -7.45 -15.39 -13.13
CA ASP A 109 -7.42 -16.81 -12.80
C ASP A 109 -7.54 -17.02 -11.28
N LEU A 110 -8.77 -16.88 -10.79
CA LEU A 110 -9.09 -17.06 -9.38
C LEU A 110 -8.86 -18.49 -8.90
N ASP A 111 -8.99 -19.47 -9.79
CA ASP A 111 -8.78 -20.89 -9.45
C ASP A 111 -7.30 -21.19 -9.22
N GLU A 112 -6.42 -20.63 -10.06
CA GLU A 112 -4.96 -20.70 -9.88
C GLU A 112 -4.54 -19.98 -8.59
N LEU A 113 -5.06 -18.78 -8.34
CA LEU A 113 -4.79 -18.05 -7.09
C LEU A 113 -5.27 -18.82 -5.85
N TYR A 114 -6.50 -19.33 -5.88
CA TYR A 114 -7.06 -20.11 -4.78
C TYR A 114 -6.26 -21.39 -4.52
N THR A 115 -5.82 -22.06 -5.58
CA THR A 115 -4.98 -23.27 -5.49
C THR A 115 -3.62 -22.95 -4.87
N ALA A 116 -2.97 -21.86 -5.32
CA ALA A 116 -1.69 -21.42 -4.78
C ALA A 116 -1.80 -21.10 -3.28
N ILE A 117 -2.82 -20.33 -2.88
CA ILE A 117 -3.08 -20.01 -1.46
C ILE A 117 -3.27 -21.30 -0.64
N ASN A 118 -4.06 -22.25 -1.16
CA ASN A 118 -4.32 -23.50 -0.46
C ASN A 118 -3.09 -24.39 -0.29
N LEU A 119 -2.15 -24.35 -1.23
CA LEU A 119 -0.90 -25.10 -1.11
C LEU A 119 -0.11 -24.60 0.10
N TYR A 120 0.06 -23.29 0.25
CA TYR A 120 0.74 -22.69 1.40
C TYR A 120 0.02 -22.97 2.72
N ILE A 121 -1.31 -22.75 2.77
CA ILE A 121 -2.08 -23.06 3.98
C ILE A 121 -1.86 -24.51 4.37
N THR A 122 -1.99 -25.45 3.42
CA THR A 122 -1.87 -26.87 3.68
C THR A 122 -0.47 -27.27 4.14
N GLU A 123 0.57 -26.69 3.53
CA GLU A 123 1.95 -26.92 3.92
C GLU A 123 2.26 -26.39 5.33
N TRP A 124 1.62 -25.30 5.73
CA TRP A 124 1.88 -24.63 7.00
C TRP A 124 0.95 -25.06 8.13
N LEU A 125 -0.11 -25.83 7.85
CA LEU A 125 -1.05 -26.38 8.84
C LEU A 125 -0.37 -27.12 10.00
N HIS A 126 0.82 -27.70 9.76
CA HIS A 126 1.57 -28.49 10.75
C HIS A 126 2.54 -27.66 11.59
N THR A 127 2.71 -26.37 11.26
CA THR A 127 3.42 -25.46 12.13
C THR A 127 2.41 -24.99 13.18
N ASP A 128 2.73 -25.11 14.47
CA ASP A 128 1.87 -24.64 15.58
C ASP A 128 1.74 -23.10 15.62
N GLN A 129 1.90 -22.44 14.48
CA GLN A 129 1.99 -21.00 14.29
C GLN A 129 0.78 -20.48 13.53
N GLN A 130 0.40 -19.25 13.84
CA GLN A 130 -0.72 -18.59 13.19
C GLN A 130 -0.37 -18.24 11.73
N THR A 131 -1.10 -18.80 10.77
CA THR A 131 -0.96 -18.40 9.36
C THR A 131 -1.71 -17.09 9.10
N VAL A 132 -1.00 -16.11 8.59
CA VAL A 132 -1.50 -14.79 8.18
C VAL A 132 -1.29 -14.62 6.69
N ILE A 133 -2.35 -14.22 5.98
CA ILE A 133 -2.31 -13.95 4.55
C ILE A 133 -2.47 -12.44 4.34
N TRP A 134 -1.60 -11.86 3.53
CA TRP A 134 -1.62 -10.45 3.20
C TRP A 134 -1.82 -10.25 1.71
N LEU A 135 -2.92 -9.62 1.31
CA LEU A 135 -3.17 -9.28 -0.10
C LEU A 135 -2.98 -7.77 -0.30
N GLU A 136 -1.95 -7.42 -1.09
CA GLU A 136 -1.50 -6.05 -1.31
C GLU A 136 -2.60 -5.14 -1.84
N SER A 137 -3.40 -5.63 -2.80
CA SER A 137 -4.50 -4.87 -3.39
C SER A 137 -5.49 -5.80 -4.06
N LEU A 138 -6.77 -5.67 -3.69
CA LEU A 138 -7.90 -6.37 -4.29
C LEU A 138 -8.36 -5.69 -5.60
N THR A 139 -7.94 -4.44 -5.84
CA THR A 139 -8.32 -3.65 -7.01
C THR A 139 -8.11 -4.43 -8.32
N PRO A 140 -6.93 -5.03 -8.60
CA PRO A 140 -6.74 -5.75 -9.86
C PRO A 140 -7.69 -6.94 -10.01
N VAL A 141 -8.06 -7.60 -8.91
CA VAL A 141 -9.02 -8.71 -8.96
C VAL A 141 -10.40 -8.19 -9.33
N ILE A 142 -10.87 -7.13 -8.67
CA ILE A 142 -12.17 -6.50 -8.96
C ILE A 142 -12.24 -6.01 -10.41
N GLU A 143 -11.18 -5.36 -10.91
CA GLU A 143 -11.13 -4.85 -12.29
C GLU A 143 -11.17 -5.96 -13.34
N HIS A 144 -10.50 -7.09 -13.10
CA HIS A 144 -10.38 -8.15 -14.09
C HIS A 144 -11.53 -9.16 -14.08
N VAL A 145 -12.15 -9.45 -12.92
CA VAL A 145 -13.23 -10.44 -12.80
C VAL A 145 -14.59 -9.85 -12.43
N GLY A 146 -14.63 -8.61 -11.97
CA GLY A 146 -15.83 -7.92 -11.50
C GLY A 146 -16.23 -8.31 -10.07
N ALA A 147 -16.95 -7.39 -9.41
CA ALA A 147 -17.33 -7.49 -7.99
C ALA A 147 -17.99 -8.83 -7.62
N LYS A 148 -18.91 -9.35 -8.44
CA LYS A 148 -19.62 -10.61 -8.15
C LYS A 148 -18.69 -11.80 -8.02
N ARG A 149 -17.70 -11.92 -8.92
CA ARG A 149 -16.73 -13.03 -8.87
C ARG A 149 -15.74 -12.84 -7.72
N THR A 150 -15.35 -11.60 -7.44
CA THR A 150 -14.55 -11.26 -6.25
C THR A 150 -15.25 -11.68 -4.97
N ILE A 151 -16.55 -11.41 -4.83
CA ILE A 151 -17.35 -11.80 -3.66
C ILE A 151 -17.33 -13.32 -3.49
N SER A 152 -17.66 -14.09 -4.53
CA SER A 152 -17.66 -15.55 -4.44
C SER A 152 -16.28 -16.13 -4.11
N PHE A 153 -15.20 -15.51 -4.61
CA PHE A 153 -13.83 -15.87 -4.24
C PHE A 153 -13.54 -15.61 -2.76
N VAL A 154 -13.88 -14.42 -2.25
CA VAL A 154 -13.67 -14.05 -0.84
C VAL A 154 -14.48 -14.96 0.09
N GLU A 155 -15.73 -15.26 -0.24
CA GLU A 155 -16.58 -16.16 0.54
C GLU A 155 -15.99 -17.58 0.62
N SER A 156 -15.54 -18.12 -0.52
CA SER A 156 -14.89 -19.44 -0.60
C SER A 156 -13.58 -19.47 0.20
N LEU A 157 -12.79 -18.39 0.11
CA LEU A 157 -11.57 -18.25 0.88
C LEU A 157 -11.87 -18.14 2.39
N ALA A 158 -12.87 -17.35 2.80
CA ALA A 158 -13.25 -17.18 4.20
C ALA A 158 -13.67 -18.52 4.84
N GLU A 159 -14.45 -19.34 4.13
CA GLU A 159 -14.79 -20.70 4.59
C GLU A 159 -13.54 -21.55 4.84
N ARG A 160 -12.59 -21.52 3.89
CA ARG A 160 -11.33 -22.24 4.03
C ARG A 160 -10.49 -21.75 5.21
N LEU A 161 -10.37 -20.44 5.37
CA LEU A 161 -9.59 -19.83 6.44
C LEU A 161 -10.15 -20.14 7.83
N ARG A 162 -11.48 -20.17 7.98
CA ARG A 162 -12.14 -20.63 9.22
C ARG A 162 -11.76 -22.07 9.56
N MET A 163 -11.83 -22.99 8.59
CA MET A 163 -11.46 -24.39 8.80
C MET A 163 -10.00 -24.60 9.23
N THR A 164 -9.10 -23.71 8.84
CA THR A 164 -7.67 -23.80 9.14
C THR A 164 -7.22 -22.85 10.25
N GLY A 165 -8.12 -22.04 10.79
CA GLY A 165 -7.80 -20.96 11.74
C GLY A 165 -6.90 -19.87 11.17
N ALA A 166 -6.75 -19.77 9.84
CA ALA A 166 -5.90 -18.76 9.21
C ALA A 166 -6.65 -17.42 9.08
N ILE A 167 -5.92 -16.31 8.93
CA ILE A 167 -6.52 -14.98 8.84
C ILE A 167 -5.97 -14.26 7.61
N ALA A 168 -6.85 -13.71 6.78
CA ALA A 168 -6.49 -12.89 5.63
C ALA A 168 -6.78 -11.40 5.86
N TYR A 169 -5.80 -10.57 5.56
CA TYR A 169 -5.92 -9.13 5.46
C TYR A 169 -5.82 -8.73 3.99
N VAL A 170 -6.83 -8.01 3.52
CA VAL A 170 -6.98 -7.67 2.11
C VAL A 170 -7.15 -6.17 1.98
N ARG A 171 -6.32 -5.52 1.18
CA ARG A 171 -6.41 -4.08 0.96
C ARG A 171 -7.27 -3.73 -0.26
N VAL A 172 -8.00 -2.63 -0.18
CA VAL A 172 -8.64 -1.98 -1.32
C VAL A 172 -8.50 -0.47 -1.19
N ASP A 173 -8.19 0.20 -2.30
CA ASP A 173 -8.19 1.66 -2.34
C ASP A 173 -9.61 2.14 -2.67
N PRO A 174 -10.28 2.89 -1.77
CA PRO A 174 -11.62 3.37 -2.03
C PRO A 174 -11.68 4.37 -3.21
N ARG A 175 -10.55 4.88 -3.70
CA ARG A 175 -10.48 5.78 -4.86
C ARG A 175 -10.57 5.06 -6.20
N ASP A 176 -10.32 3.74 -6.22
CA ASP A 176 -10.28 2.95 -7.47
C ASP A 176 -11.67 2.46 -7.89
N HIS A 177 -12.65 2.49 -7.00
CA HIS A 177 -13.98 1.91 -7.20
C HIS A 177 -15.08 2.83 -6.67
N ASP A 178 -16.27 2.71 -7.26
CA ASP A 178 -17.45 3.41 -6.75
C ASP A 178 -17.96 2.81 -5.42
N ASP A 179 -18.69 3.61 -4.65
CA ASP A 179 -19.24 3.23 -3.33
C ASP A 179 -20.09 1.97 -3.37
N HIS A 180 -20.82 1.74 -4.48
CA HIS A 180 -21.67 0.56 -4.62
C HIS A 180 -20.83 -0.71 -4.75
N THR A 181 -19.80 -0.69 -5.59
CA THR A 181 -18.82 -1.77 -5.72
C THR A 181 -18.12 -2.05 -4.40
N LEU A 182 -17.66 -1.01 -3.69
CA LEU A 182 -16.99 -1.14 -2.40
C LEU A 182 -17.92 -1.71 -1.31
N SER A 183 -19.19 -1.31 -1.29
CA SER A 183 -20.19 -1.85 -0.38
C SER A 183 -20.42 -3.34 -0.65
N LEU A 184 -20.69 -3.73 -1.91
CA LEU A 184 -20.95 -5.12 -2.27
C LEU A 184 -19.77 -6.04 -1.94
N VAL A 185 -18.54 -5.62 -2.24
CA VAL A 185 -17.35 -6.41 -1.93
C VAL A 185 -17.10 -6.43 -0.43
N GLY A 186 -17.30 -5.31 0.27
CA GLY A 186 -17.13 -5.21 1.73
C GLY A 186 -18.04 -6.16 2.51
N ASP A 187 -19.28 -6.35 2.06
CA ASP A 187 -20.26 -7.25 2.69
C ASP A 187 -19.81 -8.73 2.68
N ALA A 188 -18.86 -9.11 1.82
CA ALA A 188 -18.30 -10.45 1.76
C ALA A 188 -17.22 -10.73 2.81
N PHE A 189 -16.73 -9.70 3.51
CA PHE A 189 -15.69 -9.82 4.53
C PHE A 189 -16.28 -9.89 5.93
N ASP A 190 -15.64 -10.67 6.81
CA ASP A 190 -16.08 -10.78 8.21
C ASP A 190 -15.92 -9.43 8.96
N ARG A 191 -14.94 -8.62 8.54
CA ARG A 191 -14.70 -7.29 9.09
C ARG A 191 -14.18 -6.33 8.03
N VAL A 192 -14.71 -5.11 8.03
CA VAL A 192 -14.17 -3.97 7.26
C VAL A 192 -13.57 -2.97 8.24
N VAL A 193 -12.34 -2.54 7.95
CA VAL A 193 -11.62 -1.52 8.72
C VAL A 193 -11.30 -0.38 7.76
N GLU A 194 -11.85 0.80 8.05
CA GLU A 194 -11.41 2.04 7.43
C GLU A 194 -10.07 2.40 8.05
N VAL A 195 -9.02 2.37 7.23
CA VAL A 195 -7.70 2.78 7.64
C VAL A 195 -7.66 4.29 7.47
N GLU A 196 -8.01 5.02 8.52
CA GLU A 196 -7.83 6.47 8.55
C GLU A 196 -6.35 6.75 8.30
N SER A 197 -6.04 7.43 7.19
CA SER A 197 -4.71 7.97 7.01
C SER A 197 -4.47 8.85 8.24
N SER A 198 -3.40 8.59 8.98
CA SER A 198 -3.04 9.39 10.15
C SER A 198 -2.63 10.79 9.66
N GLY A 199 -3.62 11.64 9.39
CA GLY A 199 -3.45 12.85 8.57
C GLY A 199 -3.09 12.53 7.11
N PRO A 200 -3.11 13.51 6.20
CA PRO A 200 -2.77 13.30 4.80
C PRO A 200 -1.30 12.86 4.70
N SER A 201 -1.06 11.55 4.65
CA SER A 201 0.26 10.99 4.34
C SER A 201 0.58 11.33 2.90
N VAL A 202 1.54 12.23 2.68
CA VAL A 202 2.10 12.54 1.36
C VAL A 202 3.01 11.39 1.01
N ALA A 203 2.41 10.28 0.62
CA ALA A 203 3.11 9.21 -0.07
C ALA A 203 3.60 9.79 -1.39
N THR A 204 4.83 10.31 -1.40
CA THR A 204 5.23 11.19 -2.48
C THR A 204 6.56 10.89 -3.11
N ASP A 205 6.41 10.44 -4.35
CA ASP A 205 7.16 10.94 -5.49
C ASP A 205 7.82 12.31 -5.21
N THR A 206 9.12 12.38 -5.46
CA THR A 206 10.03 13.53 -5.26
C THR A 206 9.44 14.87 -5.77
N ARG A 207 8.51 14.82 -6.73
CA ARG A 207 7.79 15.97 -7.28
C ARG A 207 6.83 16.66 -6.31
N GLU A 208 5.94 15.91 -5.64
CA GLU A 208 4.95 16.52 -4.73
C GLU A 208 5.64 17.15 -3.51
N GLU A 209 6.69 16.53 -2.98
CA GLU A 209 7.53 17.13 -1.93
C GLU A 209 8.16 18.46 -2.39
N SER A 210 8.67 18.50 -3.63
CA SER A 210 9.25 19.71 -4.23
C SER A 210 8.21 20.82 -4.39
N VAL A 211 6.95 20.47 -4.69
CA VAL A 211 5.81 21.40 -4.70
C VAL A 211 5.56 21.94 -3.29
N LEU A 212 5.49 21.06 -2.28
CA LEU A 212 5.23 21.47 -0.89
C LEU A 212 6.34 22.34 -0.31
N ARG A 213 7.61 22.01 -0.56
CA ARG A 213 8.77 22.83 -0.16
C ARG A 213 8.73 24.21 -0.84
N THR A 214 8.33 24.25 -2.11
CA THR A 214 8.15 25.51 -2.85
C THR A 214 7.05 26.37 -2.25
N LEU A 215 5.88 25.78 -1.96
CA LEU A 215 4.75 26.52 -1.40
C LEU A 215 4.97 26.93 0.06
N ARG A 216 5.66 26.10 0.86
CA ARG A 216 6.00 26.44 2.25
C ARG A 216 6.86 27.69 2.32
N THR A 217 7.84 27.84 1.43
CA THR A 217 8.74 29.01 1.42
C THR A 217 8.10 30.26 0.81
N ALA A 218 6.90 30.16 0.25
CA ALA A 218 6.21 31.29 -0.36
C ALA A 218 5.32 32.03 0.67
N GLU A 219 5.28 33.36 0.58
CA GLU A 219 4.42 34.21 1.42
C GLU A 219 2.99 34.36 0.86
N GLY A 220 2.63 33.61 -0.18
CA GLY A 220 1.32 33.70 -0.84
C GLY A 220 1.14 32.69 -1.98
N PRO A 221 0.05 32.82 -2.77
CA PRO A 221 -0.20 31.94 -3.91
C PRO A 221 0.92 32.01 -4.94
N VAL A 222 1.35 30.86 -5.44
CA VAL A 222 2.43 30.70 -6.41
C VAL A 222 1.85 30.21 -7.73
N SER A 223 2.34 30.70 -8.86
CA SER A 223 1.89 30.20 -10.16
C SER A 223 2.40 28.79 -10.45
N VAL A 224 1.58 27.99 -11.15
CA VAL A 224 1.97 26.62 -11.57
C VAL A 224 3.28 26.64 -12.38
N GLU A 225 3.48 27.64 -13.24
CA GLU A 225 4.73 27.85 -13.98
C GLU A 225 5.95 28.01 -13.06
N THR A 226 5.82 28.80 -11.99
CA THR A 226 6.92 29.03 -11.03
C THR A 226 7.24 27.75 -10.26
N ILE A 227 6.20 26.98 -9.89
CA ILE A 227 6.36 25.68 -9.22
C ILE A 227 7.07 24.71 -10.17
N ALA A 228 6.62 24.61 -11.43
CA ALA A 228 7.21 23.74 -12.44
C ALA A 228 8.69 24.03 -12.69
N GLY A 229 9.05 25.32 -12.78
CA GLY A 229 10.46 25.73 -12.92
C GLY A 229 11.34 25.30 -11.75
N ARG A 230 10.83 25.43 -10.51
CA ARG A 230 11.55 25.01 -9.30
C ARG A 230 11.67 23.49 -9.17
N VAL A 231 10.61 22.77 -9.51
CA VAL A 231 10.59 21.30 -9.53
C VAL A 231 11.58 20.78 -10.59
N ALA A 232 11.52 21.28 -11.81
CA ALA A 232 12.46 20.91 -12.87
C ALA A 232 13.91 21.22 -12.50
N ALA A 233 14.19 22.36 -11.87
CA ALA A 233 15.53 22.69 -11.39
C ALA A 233 16.03 21.73 -10.30
N SER A 234 15.16 21.35 -9.36
CA SER A 234 15.47 20.37 -8.31
C SER A 234 15.73 18.96 -8.88
N GLU A 235 14.94 18.53 -9.88
CA GLU A 235 15.16 17.26 -10.59
C GLU A 235 16.49 17.26 -11.32
N ASN A 236 16.78 18.32 -12.08
CA ASN A 236 18.03 18.48 -12.83
C ASN A 236 19.26 18.53 -11.92
N ALA A 237 19.14 19.01 -10.68
CA ALA A 237 20.24 19.00 -9.72
C ALA A 237 20.58 17.59 -9.21
N ARG A 238 19.62 16.66 -9.23
CA ARG A 238 19.80 15.25 -8.81
C ARG A 238 19.97 14.30 -9.98
N HIS A 239 20.07 14.85 -11.18
CA HIS A 239 19.97 14.12 -12.43
C HIS A 239 21.32 13.48 -12.80
N PRO A 240 21.40 12.16 -13.03
CA PRO A 240 22.65 11.49 -13.39
C PRO A 240 23.18 11.91 -14.77
N GLU A 241 24.51 11.90 -14.95
CA GLU A 241 25.15 12.28 -16.22
C GLU A 241 24.64 11.41 -17.39
N GLY A 242 24.21 12.03 -18.49
CA GLY A 242 23.84 11.36 -19.74
C GLY A 242 22.34 11.11 -20.00
N ARG A 243 21.44 11.49 -19.09
CA ARG A 243 19.98 11.54 -19.36
C ARG A 243 19.53 12.93 -19.85
N GLU A 244 18.31 13.02 -20.40
CA GLU A 244 17.74 14.29 -20.84
C GLU A 244 17.20 15.10 -19.64
N PRO A 245 17.58 16.37 -19.47
CA PRO A 245 17.12 17.18 -18.33
C PRO A 245 15.59 17.37 -18.35
N ALA A 246 15.00 17.45 -17.17
CA ALA A 246 13.60 17.76 -16.97
C ALA A 246 13.23 19.08 -17.66
N ASN A 247 12.23 19.01 -18.54
CA ASN A 247 11.69 20.17 -19.25
C ASN A 247 10.58 20.82 -18.41
N ALA A 248 10.80 22.07 -17.97
CA ALA A 248 9.87 22.80 -17.14
C ALA A 248 8.43 22.89 -17.73
N ARG A 249 8.27 22.91 -19.06
CA ARG A 249 6.92 22.91 -19.66
C ARG A 249 6.22 21.56 -19.54
N LEU A 250 6.94 20.46 -19.67
CA LEU A 250 6.36 19.11 -19.47
C LEU A 250 6.02 18.90 -18.00
N VAL A 251 6.90 19.36 -17.10
CA VAL A 251 6.63 19.38 -15.67
C VAL A 251 5.40 20.23 -15.36
N GLU A 252 5.20 21.38 -16.00
CA GLU A 252 4.00 22.20 -15.81
C GLU A 252 2.72 21.45 -16.21
N ILE A 253 2.72 20.76 -17.36
CA ILE A 253 1.60 19.95 -17.83
C ILE A 253 1.27 18.84 -16.82
N ASP A 254 2.28 18.08 -16.39
CA ASP A 254 2.12 17.01 -15.40
C ASP A 254 1.63 17.55 -14.06
N LEU A 255 2.18 18.69 -13.61
CA LEU A 255 1.76 19.32 -12.38
C LEU A 255 0.28 19.74 -12.46
N TYR A 256 -0.11 20.37 -13.56
CA TYR A 256 -1.47 20.88 -13.73
C TYR A 256 -2.50 19.76 -13.86
N HIS A 257 -2.19 18.68 -14.57
CA HIS A 257 -3.16 17.63 -14.89
C HIS A 257 -3.16 16.43 -13.95
N ALA A 258 -2.07 16.17 -13.22
CA ALA A 258 -1.94 14.98 -12.37
C ALA A 258 -1.60 15.31 -10.92
N CYS A 259 -0.54 16.09 -10.67
CA CYS A 259 -0.04 16.30 -9.30
C CYS A 259 -0.92 17.26 -8.47
N LEU A 260 -1.24 18.44 -9.02
CA LEU A 260 -2.03 19.45 -8.30
C LEU A 260 -3.48 19.00 -8.05
N PRO A 261 -4.18 18.30 -8.97
CA PRO A 261 -5.47 17.71 -8.67
C PRO A 261 -5.41 16.74 -7.48
N LYS A 262 -4.44 15.82 -7.47
CA LYS A 262 -4.23 14.88 -6.35
C LYS A 262 -4.01 15.59 -5.01
N LEU A 263 -3.15 16.61 -4.98
CA LEU A 263 -2.88 17.39 -3.75
C LEU A 263 -4.11 18.20 -3.31
N ALA A 264 -4.91 18.70 -4.26
CA ALA A 264 -6.13 19.45 -3.98
C ALA A 264 -7.24 18.55 -3.44
N ASP A 265 -7.43 17.35 -4.00
CA ASP A 265 -8.39 16.35 -3.53
C ASP A 265 -8.09 15.91 -2.09
N ARG A 266 -6.81 15.90 -1.71
CA ARG A 266 -6.34 15.62 -0.35
C ARG A 266 -6.45 16.82 0.60
N GLY A 267 -6.93 17.96 0.12
CA GLY A 267 -7.04 19.21 0.88
C GLY A 267 -5.69 19.80 1.31
N ILE A 268 -4.60 19.43 0.63
CA ILE A 268 -3.25 19.88 0.96
C ILE A 268 -2.98 21.25 0.36
N VAL A 269 -3.43 21.44 -0.87
CA VAL A 269 -3.33 22.70 -1.61
C VAL A 269 -4.70 23.18 -2.04
N SER A 270 -4.83 24.49 -2.20
CA SER A 270 -5.95 25.12 -2.87
C SER A 270 -5.44 25.66 -4.20
N VAL A 271 -6.11 25.26 -5.29
CA VAL A 271 -5.74 25.64 -6.66
C VAL A 271 -6.84 26.52 -7.25
N GLU A 272 -6.47 27.70 -7.73
CA GLU A 272 -7.31 28.56 -8.55
C GLU A 272 -7.00 28.27 -10.02
N TRP A 273 -7.75 27.33 -10.61
CA TRP A 273 -7.48 26.79 -11.95
C TRP A 273 -7.46 27.85 -13.05
N ASP A 274 -8.38 28.81 -13.01
CA ASP A 274 -8.48 29.90 -13.99
C ASP A 274 -7.22 30.78 -14.02
N ARG A 275 -6.61 31.00 -12.85
CA ARG A 275 -5.40 31.84 -12.70
C ARG A 275 -4.12 31.02 -12.58
N ARG A 276 -4.23 29.70 -12.52
CA ARG A 276 -3.12 28.76 -12.26
C ARG A 276 -2.32 29.15 -11.02
N LEU A 277 -3.02 29.51 -9.94
CA LEU A 277 -2.39 29.86 -8.67
C LEU A 277 -2.61 28.77 -7.65
N VAL A 278 -1.58 28.41 -6.91
CA VAL A 278 -1.58 27.35 -5.90
C VAL A 278 -1.14 27.93 -4.58
N LYS A 279 -1.85 27.61 -3.50
CA LYS A 279 -1.46 27.92 -2.12
C LYS A 279 -1.64 26.71 -1.23
N LEU A 280 -0.94 26.68 -0.10
CA LEU A 280 -1.20 25.67 0.93
C LEU A 280 -2.60 25.87 1.50
N ALA A 281 -3.32 24.76 1.66
CA ALA A 281 -4.58 24.70 2.40
C ALA A 281 -4.38 24.14 3.82
N LEU A 282 -3.21 23.56 4.10
CA LEU A 282 -2.80 23.12 5.44
C LEU A 282 -2.03 24.18 6.21
N GLU A 283 -2.13 24.08 7.53
CA GLU A 283 -1.29 24.84 8.47
C GLU A 283 0.20 24.51 8.27
N PRO A 284 1.11 25.51 8.32
CA PRO A 284 2.54 25.32 8.08
C PRO A 284 3.17 24.20 8.91
N ALA A 285 2.81 24.09 10.19
CA ALA A 285 3.33 23.04 11.08
C ALA A 285 2.95 21.61 10.63
N ARG A 286 1.81 21.44 9.97
CA ARG A 286 1.42 20.15 9.40
C ARG A 286 2.23 19.86 8.13
N VAL A 287 2.52 20.87 7.32
CA VAL A 287 3.35 20.71 6.12
C VAL A 287 4.79 20.38 6.50
N ASP A 288 5.34 21.03 7.53
CA ASP A 288 6.68 20.76 8.04
C ASP A 288 6.80 19.31 8.55
N ALA A 289 5.82 18.83 9.31
CA ALA A 289 5.78 17.42 9.76
C ALA A 289 5.73 16.40 8.61
N LEU A 290 5.12 16.76 7.47
CA LEU A 290 5.08 15.91 6.27
C LEU A 290 6.43 15.89 5.55
N LEU A 291 7.14 17.01 5.52
CA LEU A 291 8.49 17.10 4.94
C LEU A 291 9.53 16.39 5.81
N GLU A 292 9.45 16.52 7.14
CA GLU A 292 10.40 15.92 8.10
C GLU A 292 10.34 14.38 8.13
N ARG A 293 9.16 13.78 7.92
CA ARG A 293 9.01 12.31 7.86
C ARG A 293 9.84 11.67 6.73
N ARG A 294 10.16 12.41 5.66
CA ARG A 294 11.00 11.91 4.56
C ARG A 294 12.49 12.03 4.87
N ASP A 295 12.94 13.17 5.38
CA ASP A 295 14.36 13.40 5.69
C ASP A 295 14.90 12.38 6.73
N GLY A 296 14.01 11.83 7.56
CA GLY A 296 14.31 10.72 8.49
C GLY A 296 14.33 9.32 7.87
N SER A 297 13.80 9.13 6.65
CA SER A 297 13.81 7.86 5.93
C SER A 297 15.00 7.71 4.97
N GLU A 298 15.79 8.78 4.76
CA GLU A 298 17.02 8.79 3.95
C GLU A 298 18.31 8.73 4.81
N ARG A 299 18.21 8.36 6.11
CA ARG A 299 19.35 8.23 7.03
C ARG A 299 19.58 6.82 7.55
#